data_AF-A0A944N5Z3-F1
#
_entry.id   AF-A0A944N5Z3-F1
#
_cell.length_a   1.000
_cell.length_b   1.000
_cell.length_c   1.000
_cell.angle_alpha   90.00
_cell.angle_beta   90.00
_cell.angle_gamma   90.00
#
_symmetry.space_group_name_H-M   'P 1'
#
loop_
_entity.id
_entity.type
_entity.pdbx_description
1 polymer ?
#
loop_
_entity_poly.entity_id
_entity_poly.type
_entity_poly.pdbx_seq_one_letter_code
_entity_poly.pdbx_strand_id
1 'polypeptide(L)'
;MKSRTTILSFLLVFLLLSYGVVASERSQVAVLFDQSGSIRLYDQNMVSRDWLSRLGRVISSFDWSQEIIYASFDEQAYPLVKLTSSSEQDIALLMKRLRETRSNGMVTDLEVPFRYLQESVDPSSLELVIIFTDGRPEIWDRRSGYLSKKVMFDPRYEDLNRQYQEQLIAGATKANLYQQLNSSYHQRNLELIDSRLDRVGRHLAGRVIFADLSGGSSEYMQQLVAKIRGIHMPIKMDLAPKEQQWQMDQLIIRVSEVIQQTKFNQKIARIRQEESALRQKLEQQRLDEISLNRDIHWASLLEREQLLNMQRQEMKRIVTERDQAMVRAVTLERAAKRERALALAQKQIRERKMSEERASLQEEAAQRERKVAVERDQALQRVALLAKEQNSAVKKAHQRADELAAAEQQVAQVLADRNQAIEKIDTLNQQVEQSRAEIRQQVRSEEAQKRKELITQMKQLEFSAKNRIAEVQANTKLEIMKAQNEADIRVAKAEAAAQIAQIRSEAITKSERIKIRAASNSELAKVRSTAQQEVIRAQTSANTELVRAESAANVKIAKFEADANIKLAKMAADSSMELVGVKSATNSKLAQLTSQSKVQLAIVKADADKRVLHSQLEQQSALAKADA
;
A
#
# COMPACT_ATOMS: atom_id res chain seq x y z
N MET A 1 -18.70 -53.00 -4.73
CA MET A 1 -18.31 -51.93 -5.69
C MET A 1 -18.86 -50.53 -5.37
N LYS A 2 -19.83 -50.36 -4.45
CA LYS A 2 -20.41 -49.04 -4.11
C LYS A 2 -19.57 -48.12 -3.21
N SER A 3 -18.47 -48.58 -2.58
CA SER A 3 -17.65 -47.71 -1.69
C SER A 3 -16.42 -47.09 -2.37
N ARG A 4 -15.99 -47.59 -3.54
CA ARG A 4 -14.83 -47.05 -4.25
C ARG A 4 -15.14 -45.80 -5.06
N THR A 5 -16.38 -45.65 -5.54
CA THR A 5 -16.84 -44.44 -6.26
C THR A 5 -16.98 -43.24 -5.32
N THR A 6 -17.46 -43.43 -4.08
CA THR A 6 -17.63 -42.33 -3.12
C THR A 6 -16.30 -41.71 -2.68
N ILE A 7 -15.27 -42.56 -2.50
CA ILE A 7 -13.92 -42.09 -2.12
C ILE A 7 -13.23 -41.39 -3.29
N LEU A 8 -13.41 -41.87 -4.53
CA LEU A 8 -12.84 -41.22 -5.71
C LEU A 8 -13.51 -39.87 -6.01
N SER A 9 -14.82 -39.75 -5.79
CA SER A 9 -15.54 -38.47 -5.91
C SER A 9 -15.13 -37.47 -4.83
N PHE A 10 -14.87 -37.91 -3.60
CA PHE A 10 -14.33 -37.03 -2.54
C PHE A 10 -12.90 -36.56 -2.85
N LEU A 11 -12.05 -37.44 -3.36
CA LEU A 11 -10.67 -37.10 -3.74
C LEU A 11 -10.62 -36.17 -4.97
N LEU A 12 -11.51 -36.36 -5.95
CA LEU A 12 -11.61 -35.48 -7.12
C LEU A 12 -12.16 -34.09 -6.76
N VAL A 13 -13.11 -34.00 -5.81
CA VAL A 13 -13.60 -32.71 -5.27
C VAL A 13 -12.51 -32.01 -4.48
N PHE A 14 -11.70 -32.73 -3.70
CA PHE A 14 -10.56 -32.15 -2.98
C PHE A 14 -9.44 -31.67 -3.94
N LEU A 15 -9.19 -32.40 -5.03
CA LEU A 15 -8.22 -32.03 -6.07
C LEU A 15 -8.71 -30.86 -6.94
N LEU A 16 -10.02 -30.77 -7.21
CA LEU A 16 -10.62 -29.60 -7.89
C LEU A 16 -10.74 -28.38 -6.97
N LEU A 17 -10.87 -28.57 -5.65
CA LEU A 17 -10.79 -27.50 -4.65
C LEU A 17 -9.39 -26.89 -4.53
N SER A 18 -8.33 -27.64 -4.85
CA SER A 18 -6.95 -27.11 -4.89
C SER A 18 -6.57 -26.36 -6.18
N TYR A 19 -7.40 -26.41 -7.23
CA TYR A 19 -7.10 -25.83 -8.55
C TYR A 19 -8.10 -24.77 -9.05
N GLY A 20 -8.93 -24.24 -8.14
CA GLY A 20 -9.68 -23.01 -8.40
C GLY A 20 -8.76 -21.79 -8.44
N VAL A 21 -7.89 -21.71 -9.45
CA VAL A 21 -7.18 -20.49 -9.83
C VAL A 21 -8.23 -19.57 -10.47
N VAL A 22 -9.04 -18.94 -9.63
CA VAL A 22 -9.63 -17.65 -9.99
C VAL A 22 -8.42 -16.74 -10.19
N ALA A 23 -8.25 -16.22 -11.40
CA ALA A 23 -7.20 -15.26 -11.72
C ALA A 23 -7.18 -14.20 -10.62
N SER A 24 -6.15 -14.17 -9.79
CA SER A 24 -6.07 -13.20 -8.71
C SER A 24 -5.93 -11.83 -9.37
N GLU A 25 -6.96 -11.01 -9.29
CA GLU A 25 -6.85 -9.59 -9.59
C GLU A 25 -5.65 -9.04 -8.82
N ARG A 26 -4.77 -8.33 -9.54
CA ARG A 26 -3.50 -7.89 -8.99
C ARG A 26 -3.74 -6.84 -7.91
N SER A 27 -3.47 -7.18 -6.66
CA SER A 27 -3.52 -6.23 -5.55
C SER A 27 -2.58 -5.05 -5.80
N GLN A 28 -3.13 -3.83 -5.71
CA GLN A 28 -2.46 -2.58 -6.03
C GLN A 28 -2.33 -1.68 -4.79
N VAL A 29 -1.21 -0.96 -4.72
CA VAL A 29 -0.97 0.11 -3.75
C VAL A 29 -0.75 1.40 -4.49
N ALA A 30 -1.46 2.46 -4.14
CA ALA A 30 -1.19 3.78 -4.68
C ALA A 30 -0.45 4.64 -3.67
N VAL A 31 0.67 5.22 -4.09
CA VAL A 31 1.41 6.23 -3.34
C VAL A 31 1.34 7.53 -4.15
N LEU A 32 0.54 8.46 -3.65
CA LEU A 32 0.30 9.76 -4.25
C LEU A 32 1.01 10.81 -3.41
N PHE A 33 1.80 11.67 -4.03
CA PHE A 33 2.39 12.78 -3.32
C PHE A 33 2.13 14.10 -4.03
N ASP A 34 1.72 15.06 -3.24
CA ASP A 34 1.57 16.43 -3.66
C ASP A 34 2.96 16.95 -4.08
N GLN A 35 3.02 17.74 -5.14
CA GLN A 35 4.24 18.39 -5.61
C GLN A 35 4.05 19.91 -5.78
N SER A 36 2.96 20.46 -5.26
CA SER A 36 2.68 21.88 -5.33
C SER A 36 3.74 22.72 -4.61
N GLY A 37 3.72 24.02 -4.87
CA GLY A 37 4.62 24.99 -4.27
C GLY A 37 4.42 25.13 -2.76
N SER A 38 3.23 24.84 -2.22
CA SER A 38 2.94 25.00 -0.79
C SER A 38 3.71 23.99 0.07
N ILE A 39 4.00 22.80 -0.46
CA ILE A 39 4.82 21.79 0.21
C ILE A 39 6.21 22.28 0.52
N ARG A 40 6.79 23.18 -0.28
CA ARG A 40 8.14 23.71 -0.01
C ARG A 40 8.22 24.41 1.34
N LEU A 41 7.11 24.89 1.90
CA LEU A 41 7.08 25.47 3.25
C LEU A 41 7.40 24.42 4.33
N TYR A 42 6.99 23.17 4.09
CA TYR A 42 7.09 22.07 5.03
C TYR A 42 8.28 21.16 4.70
N ASP A 43 8.53 20.86 3.43
CA ASP A 43 9.58 19.97 2.96
C ASP A 43 10.59 20.67 2.04
N GLN A 44 11.36 21.61 2.62
CA GLN A 44 12.32 22.45 1.89
C GLN A 44 13.42 21.65 1.19
N ASN A 45 13.85 20.54 1.79
CA ASN A 45 14.92 19.68 1.28
C ASN A 45 14.39 18.47 0.48
N MET A 46 13.08 18.37 0.29
CA MET A 46 12.42 17.24 -0.36
C MET A 46 12.72 15.89 0.31
N VAL A 47 12.85 15.89 1.64
CA VAL A 47 13.07 14.73 2.51
C VAL A 47 11.98 13.67 2.32
N SER A 48 10.75 14.09 1.99
CA SER A 48 9.66 13.17 1.64
C SER A 48 10.02 12.22 0.49
N ARG A 49 10.91 12.62 -0.43
CA ARG A 49 11.36 11.74 -1.54
C ARG A 49 12.16 10.55 -1.06
N ASP A 50 13.03 10.77 -0.09
CA ASP A 50 13.80 9.68 0.52
C ASP A 50 12.87 8.74 1.30
N TRP A 51 11.82 9.29 1.91
CA TRP A 51 10.77 8.50 2.57
C TRP A 51 9.99 7.65 1.57
N LEU A 52 9.61 8.19 0.40
CA LEU A 52 8.93 7.42 -0.65
C LEU A 52 9.74 6.20 -1.10
N SER A 53 11.07 6.32 -1.16
CA SER A 53 11.97 5.21 -1.50
C SER A 53 12.00 4.10 -0.44
N ARG A 54 11.96 4.48 0.83
CA ARG A 54 11.97 3.56 1.97
C ARG A 54 10.62 2.87 2.10
N LEU A 55 9.54 3.62 1.93
CA LEU A 55 8.20 3.06 1.81
C LEU A 55 8.12 2.07 0.66
N GLY A 56 8.68 2.39 -0.51
CA GLY A 56 8.72 1.48 -1.65
C GLY A 56 9.38 0.15 -1.31
N ARG A 57 10.53 0.19 -0.63
CA ARG A 57 11.21 -1.04 -0.17
C ARG A 57 10.38 -1.85 0.82
N VAL A 58 9.74 -1.19 1.79
CA VAL A 58 8.91 -1.87 2.79
C VAL A 58 7.66 -2.47 2.15
N ILE A 59 6.92 -1.69 1.36
CA ILE A 59 5.70 -2.13 0.68
C ILE A 59 6.02 -3.31 -0.25
N SER A 60 7.12 -3.20 -1.01
CA SER A 60 7.56 -4.27 -1.92
C SER A 60 8.13 -5.50 -1.22
N SER A 61 8.60 -5.38 0.04
CA SER A 61 9.11 -6.54 0.79
C SER A 61 8.03 -7.49 1.26
N PHE A 62 6.78 -7.05 1.18
CA PHE A 62 5.68 -7.91 1.52
C PHE A 62 5.15 -8.62 0.27
N ASP A 63 4.87 -9.92 0.36
CA ASP A 63 4.42 -10.80 -0.74
C ASP A 63 3.06 -10.46 -1.40
N TRP A 64 2.45 -9.28 -1.15
CA TRP A 64 1.06 -8.96 -1.57
C TRP A 64 0.95 -7.89 -2.65
N SER A 65 1.82 -6.88 -2.69
CA SER A 65 1.70 -5.85 -3.73
C SER A 65 2.28 -6.39 -5.02
N GLN A 66 1.40 -6.84 -5.93
CA GLN A 66 1.84 -7.17 -7.29
C GLN A 66 2.23 -5.91 -8.06
N GLU A 67 1.71 -4.75 -7.64
CA GLU A 67 2.02 -3.47 -8.26
C GLU A 67 1.88 -2.29 -7.28
N ILE A 68 2.93 -1.48 -7.16
CA ILE A 68 2.92 -0.20 -6.44
C ILE A 68 2.92 0.93 -7.46
N ILE A 69 1.88 1.74 -7.46
CA ILE A 69 1.66 2.85 -8.36
C ILE A 69 2.13 4.12 -7.66
N TYR A 70 3.17 4.74 -8.19
CA TYR A 70 3.63 6.06 -7.76
C TYR A 70 3.13 7.12 -8.73
N ALA A 71 2.46 8.14 -8.20
CA ALA A 71 2.10 9.33 -8.94
C ALA A 71 2.30 10.58 -8.09
N SER A 72 2.63 11.69 -8.73
CA SER A 72 2.62 13.01 -8.11
C SER A 72 1.40 13.80 -8.54
N PHE A 73 1.04 14.85 -7.81
CA PHE A 73 -0.06 15.72 -8.22
C PHE A 73 0.12 17.18 -7.81
N ASP A 74 -0.43 18.08 -8.61
CA ASP A 74 -0.61 19.50 -8.30
C ASP A 74 -1.99 19.98 -8.79
N GLU A 75 -2.07 20.69 -9.91
CA GLU A 75 -3.29 20.94 -10.67
C GLU A 75 -3.66 19.78 -11.62
N GLN A 76 -2.77 18.80 -11.77
CA GLN A 76 -3.03 17.54 -12.48
C GLN A 76 -2.20 16.40 -11.88
N ALA A 77 -2.54 15.15 -12.21
CA ALA A 77 -1.80 13.98 -11.76
C ALA A 77 -0.72 13.60 -12.79
N TYR A 78 0.45 13.18 -12.29
CA TYR A 78 1.57 12.72 -13.09
C TYR A 78 1.94 11.31 -12.65
N PRO A 79 1.59 10.27 -13.43
CA PRO A 79 2.06 8.93 -13.16
C PRO A 79 3.59 8.89 -13.32
N LEU A 80 4.30 8.39 -12.30
CA LEU A 80 5.76 8.35 -12.30
C LEU A 80 6.27 6.97 -12.69
N VAL A 81 5.84 5.96 -11.95
CA VAL A 81 6.29 4.58 -12.16
C VAL A 81 5.30 3.60 -11.52
N LYS A 82 5.20 2.42 -12.12
CA LYS A 82 4.54 1.26 -11.51
C LYS A 82 5.61 0.22 -11.21
N LEU A 83 5.77 -0.13 -9.94
CA LEU A 83 6.77 -1.10 -9.49
C LEU A 83 6.10 -2.44 -9.29
N THR A 84 6.60 -3.49 -9.94
CA THR A 84 6.09 -4.86 -9.76
C THR A 84 7.02 -5.73 -8.93
N SER A 85 8.24 -5.23 -8.64
CA SER A 85 9.22 -5.90 -7.81
C SER A 85 9.91 -4.91 -6.86
N SER A 86 10.52 -5.45 -5.81
CA SER A 86 11.41 -4.70 -4.92
C SER A 86 12.85 -4.59 -5.47
N SER A 87 13.07 -4.81 -6.78
CA SER A 87 14.41 -4.85 -7.33
C SER A 87 15.13 -3.51 -7.17
N GLU A 88 16.46 -3.54 -7.01
CA GLU A 88 17.25 -2.31 -6.92
C GLU A 88 17.08 -1.42 -8.16
N GLN A 89 16.84 -2.02 -9.34
CA GLN A 89 16.59 -1.29 -10.59
C GLN A 89 15.27 -0.53 -10.55
N ASP A 90 14.21 -1.15 -10.04
CA ASP A 90 12.89 -0.54 -9.87
C ASP A 90 12.94 0.64 -8.89
N ILE A 91 13.64 0.47 -7.76
CA ILE A 91 13.85 1.55 -6.78
C ILE A 91 14.74 2.66 -7.37
N ALA A 92 15.79 2.32 -8.13
CA ALA A 92 16.64 3.31 -8.79
C ALA A 92 15.86 4.12 -9.84
N LEU A 93 14.96 3.46 -10.60
CA LEU A 93 14.06 4.12 -11.55
C LEU A 93 13.09 5.06 -10.83
N LEU A 94 12.46 4.60 -9.75
CA LEU A 94 11.61 5.45 -8.90
C LEU A 94 12.39 6.69 -8.43
N MET A 95 13.60 6.51 -7.87
CA MET A 95 14.43 7.61 -7.39
C MET A 95 14.86 8.56 -8.51
N LYS A 96 15.10 8.05 -9.71
CA LYS A 96 15.37 8.89 -10.88
C LYS A 96 14.13 9.75 -11.21
N ARG A 97 12.95 9.14 -11.31
CA ARG A 97 11.69 9.86 -11.60
C ARG A 97 11.33 10.88 -10.53
N LEU A 98 11.47 10.53 -9.25
CA LEU A 98 11.24 11.45 -8.13
C LEU A 98 12.17 12.66 -8.19
N ARG A 99 13.45 12.48 -8.57
CA ARG A 99 14.41 13.58 -8.73
C ARG A 99 14.12 14.46 -9.95
N GLU A 100 13.66 13.87 -11.06
CA GLU A 100 13.24 14.60 -12.27
C GLU A 100 11.97 15.42 -12.05
N THR A 101 11.13 15.00 -11.10
CA THR A 101 9.92 15.72 -10.72
C THR A 101 10.32 17.09 -10.17
N ARG A 102 9.76 18.18 -10.71
CA ARG A 102 10.00 19.54 -10.22
C ARG A 102 8.73 20.05 -9.55
N SER A 103 8.86 20.67 -8.37
CA SER A 103 7.73 21.37 -7.74
C SER A 103 7.47 22.67 -8.50
N ASN A 104 6.65 22.55 -9.55
CA ASN A 104 6.30 23.65 -10.45
C ASN A 104 4.84 24.09 -10.29
N GLY A 105 4.00 23.26 -9.63
CA GLY A 105 2.61 23.60 -9.37
C GLY A 105 2.52 24.80 -8.43
N MET A 106 1.70 25.80 -8.77
CA MET A 106 1.48 26.98 -7.92
C MET A 106 0.37 26.76 -6.89
N VAL A 107 -0.42 25.70 -7.05
CA VAL A 107 -1.67 25.41 -6.35
C VAL A 107 -1.78 23.91 -6.12
N THR A 108 -2.55 23.51 -5.11
CA THR A 108 -2.83 22.11 -4.78
C THR A 108 -4.30 21.82 -5.05
N ASP A 109 -4.58 21.11 -6.13
CA ASP A 109 -5.92 20.60 -6.37
C ASP A 109 -6.06 19.20 -5.75
N LEU A 110 -6.58 19.15 -4.52
CA LEU A 110 -6.82 17.89 -3.82
C LEU A 110 -7.90 17.00 -4.46
N GLU A 111 -8.66 17.47 -5.46
CA GLU A 111 -9.56 16.59 -6.23
C GLU A 111 -8.78 15.62 -7.13
N VAL A 112 -7.66 16.10 -7.67
CA VAL A 112 -6.81 15.39 -8.63
C VAL A 112 -6.40 13.99 -8.16
N PRO A 113 -5.85 13.78 -6.95
CA PRO A 113 -5.47 12.44 -6.52
C PRO A 113 -6.66 11.47 -6.48
N PHE A 114 -7.84 11.91 -6.05
CA PHE A 114 -9.04 11.05 -6.02
C PHE A 114 -9.58 10.77 -7.41
N ARG A 115 -9.56 11.77 -8.30
CA ARG A 115 -9.89 11.58 -9.72
C ARG A 115 -8.97 10.56 -10.37
N TYR A 116 -7.65 10.69 -10.13
CA TYR A 116 -6.66 9.74 -10.64
C TYR A 116 -6.92 8.31 -10.18
N LEU A 117 -7.24 8.11 -8.89
CA LEU A 117 -7.57 6.79 -8.35
C LEU A 117 -8.85 6.19 -8.96
N GLN A 118 -9.79 7.00 -9.43
CA GLN A 118 -11.02 6.51 -10.05
C GLN A 118 -10.87 6.24 -11.55
N GLU A 119 -10.09 7.07 -12.24
CA GLU A 119 -10.01 7.07 -13.70
C GLU A 119 -8.83 6.24 -14.22
N SER A 120 -7.76 6.12 -13.43
CA SER A 120 -6.50 5.49 -13.85
C SER A 120 -6.14 4.22 -13.09
N VAL A 121 -6.85 3.93 -12.00
CA VAL A 121 -6.63 2.75 -11.15
C VAL A 121 -7.97 2.07 -10.94
N ASP A 122 -7.97 0.74 -10.88
CA ASP A 122 -9.18 0.01 -10.53
C ASP A 122 -9.42 0.12 -9.01
N PRO A 123 -10.53 0.74 -8.56
CA PRO A 123 -10.80 0.89 -7.13
C PRO A 123 -10.97 -0.43 -6.40
N SER A 124 -11.31 -1.52 -7.10
CA SER A 124 -11.52 -2.83 -6.52
C SER A 124 -10.22 -3.60 -6.24
N SER A 125 -9.18 -3.35 -7.05
CA SER A 125 -7.83 -3.90 -6.86
C SER A 125 -6.99 -3.11 -5.85
N LEU A 126 -7.38 -1.88 -5.52
CA LEU A 126 -6.68 -1.04 -4.55
C LEU A 126 -6.83 -1.58 -3.13
N GLU A 127 -5.70 -1.90 -2.52
CA GLU A 127 -5.63 -2.39 -1.14
C GLU A 127 -5.20 -1.32 -0.15
N LEU A 128 -4.39 -0.37 -0.60
CA LEU A 128 -3.90 0.73 0.21
C LEU A 128 -3.66 1.95 -0.67
N VAL A 129 -4.02 3.12 -0.14
CA VAL A 129 -3.65 4.41 -0.71
C VAL A 129 -2.91 5.21 0.35
N ILE A 130 -1.77 5.78 -0.01
CA ILE A 130 -1.02 6.71 0.82
C ILE A 130 -0.97 8.05 0.07
N ILE A 131 -1.46 9.11 0.71
CA ILE A 131 -1.48 10.46 0.14
C ILE A 131 -0.60 11.37 1.00
N PHE A 132 0.48 11.87 0.44
CA PHE A 132 1.34 12.89 1.05
C PHE A 132 0.88 14.27 0.59
N THR A 133 0.47 15.13 1.52
CA THR A 133 0.04 16.51 1.21
C THR A 133 0.10 17.37 2.46
N ASP A 134 0.15 18.69 2.29
CA ASP A 134 -0.05 19.66 3.37
C ASP A 134 -1.54 19.94 3.65
N GLY A 135 -2.44 19.36 2.84
CA GLY A 135 -3.86 19.39 3.10
C GLY A 135 -4.57 20.68 2.75
N ARG A 136 -3.99 21.49 1.86
CA ARG A 136 -4.58 22.75 1.42
C ARG A 136 -5.23 22.58 0.04
N PRO A 137 -6.56 22.48 -0.10
CA PRO A 137 -7.23 22.33 -1.40
C PRO A 137 -7.34 23.67 -2.17
N GLU A 138 -6.28 24.49 -2.14
CA GLU A 138 -6.26 25.81 -2.75
C GLU A 138 -5.95 25.68 -4.25
N ILE A 139 -6.98 25.89 -5.08
CA ILE A 139 -6.87 25.93 -6.55
C ILE A 139 -6.61 27.33 -7.12
N TRP A 140 -6.63 28.35 -6.24
CA TRP A 140 -6.35 29.73 -6.56
C TRP A 140 -5.40 30.31 -5.50
N ASP A 141 -4.16 30.62 -5.89
CA ASP A 141 -3.15 31.17 -4.99
C ASP A 141 -3.40 32.67 -4.74
N ARG A 142 -3.61 33.01 -3.47
CA ARG A 142 -3.81 34.39 -3.01
C ARG A 142 -2.63 35.30 -3.32
N ARG A 143 -1.39 34.78 -3.22
CA ARG A 143 -0.19 35.62 -3.26
C ARG A 143 0.12 36.08 -4.68
N SER A 144 0.07 35.17 -5.65
CA SER A 144 0.31 35.47 -7.06
C SER A 144 -0.96 35.86 -7.83
N GLY A 145 -2.14 35.63 -7.23
CA GLY A 145 -3.42 35.75 -7.93
C GLY A 145 -3.58 34.69 -9.04
N TYR A 146 -2.80 33.60 -8.99
CA TYR A 146 -2.82 32.53 -9.97
C TYR A 146 -3.99 31.59 -9.71
N LEU A 147 -4.95 31.56 -10.64
CA LEU A 147 -5.95 30.50 -10.75
C LEU A 147 -5.37 29.38 -11.62
N SER A 148 -5.53 28.13 -11.20
CA SER A 148 -5.07 26.98 -11.99
C SER A 148 -5.57 27.05 -13.44
N LYS A 149 -4.66 26.88 -14.40
CA LYS A 149 -5.04 26.77 -15.81
C LYS A 149 -5.96 25.57 -16.04
N LYS A 150 -5.77 24.48 -15.30
CA LYS A 150 -6.62 23.30 -15.41
C LYS A 150 -8.04 23.60 -14.98
N VAL A 151 -8.21 24.33 -13.88
CA VAL A 151 -9.52 24.80 -13.43
C VAL A 151 -10.15 25.77 -14.44
N MET A 152 -9.37 26.68 -15.03
CA MET A 152 -9.88 27.64 -16.04
C MET A 152 -10.45 26.98 -17.29
N PHE A 153 -10.00 25.77 -17.63
CA PHE A 153 -10.48 25.01 -18.79
C PHE A 153 -11.37 23.82 -18.40
N ASP A 154 -11.65 23.62 -17.11
CA ASP A 154 -12.47 22.51 -16.63
C ASP A 154 -13.96 22.87 -16.78
N PRO A 155 -14.75 22.10 -17.56
CA PRO A 155 -16.18 22.36 -17.74
C PRO A 155 -16.98 22.36 -16.43
N ARG A 156 -16.49 21.69 -15.37
CA ARG A 156 -17.13 21.67 -14.05
C ARG A 156 -17.11 23.02 -13.34
N TYR A 157 -16.31 23.96 -13.84
CA TYR A 157 -16.20 25.34 -13.38
C TYR A 157 -16.67 26.34 -14.45
N GLU A 158 -17.34 25.90 -15.51
CA GLU A 158 -17.68 26.75 -16.67
C GLU A 158 -18.43 28.03 -16.27
N ASP A 159 -19.38 27.94 -15.34
CA ASP A 159 -20.15 29.07 -14.82
C ASP A 159 -19.27 30.11 -14.12
N LEU A 160 -18.36 29.66 -13.26
CA LEU A 160 -17.41 30.52 -12.56
C LEU A 160 -16.34 31.08 -13.49
N ASN A 161 -15.86 30.27 -14.44
CA ASN A 161 -14.89 30.68 -15.46
C ASN A 161 -15.47 31.75 -16.37
N ARG A 162 -16.76 31.67 -16.72
CA ARG A 162 -17.46 32.70 -17.47
C ARG A 162 -17.51 34.02 -16.70
N GLN A 163 -17.91 33.99 -15.43
CA GLN A 163 -17.92 35.19 -14.57
C GLN A 163 -16.52 35.79 -14.42
N TYR A 164 -15.50 34.94 -14.24
CA TYR A 164 -14.09 35.37 -14.18
C TYR A 164 -13.69 36.12 -15.46
N GLN A 165 -14.01 35.59 -16.64
CA GLN A 165 -13.68 36.24 -17.92
C GLN A 165 -14.48 37.53 -18.13
N GLU A 166 -15.78 37.54 -17.83
CA GLU A 166 -16.62 38.74 -17.95
C GLU A 166 -16.10 39.89 -17.08
N GLN A 167 -15.74 39.61 -15.83
CA GLN A 167 -15.18 40.62 -14.92
C GLN A 167 -13.77 41.05 -15.35
N LEU A 168 -12.94 40.13 -15.86
CA LEU A 168 -11.63 40.46 -16.39
C LEU A 168 -11.74 41.39 -17.61
N ILE A 169 -12.68 41.14 -18.52
CA ILE A 169 -12.99 42.00 -19.67
C ILE A 169 -13.53 43.36 -19.22
N ALA A 170 -14.31 43.39 -18.13
CA ALA A 170 -14.79 44.62 -17.50
C ALA A 170 -13.69 45.41 -16.74
N GLY A 171 -12.44 44.94 -16.77
CA GLY A 171 -11.29 45.64 -16.18
C GLY A 171 -11.03 45.31 -14.71
N ALA A 172 -11.65 44.26 -14.14
CA ALA A 172 -11.34 43.83 -12.79
C ALA A 172 -9.88 43.36 -12.67
N THR A 173 -9.20 43.78 -11.61
CA THR A 173 -7.85 43.31 -11.30
C THR A 173 -7.89 41.87 -10.76
N LYS A 174 -6.80 41.11 -10.88
CA LYS A 174 -6.70 39.75 -10.31
C LYS A 174 -6.98 39.70 -8.81
N ALA A 175 -6.61 40.74 -8.07
CA ALA A 175 -6.89 40.84 -6.63
C ALA A 175 -8.39 40.99 -6.35
N ASN A 176 -9.09 41.81 -7.15
CA ASN A 176 -10.54 41.97 -7.04
C ASN A 176 -11.26 40.67 -7.42
N LEU A 177 -10.84 40.02 -8.52
CA LEU A 177 -11.37 38.72 -8.95
C LEU A 177 -11.20 37.66 -7.85
N TYR A 178 -10.02 37.59 -7.23
CA TYR A 178 -9.77 36.68 -6.11
C TYR A 178 -10.74 36.98 -4.95
N GLN A 179 -10.88 38.23 -4.52
CA GLN A 179 -11.77 38.58 -3.41
C GLN A 179 -13.24 38.22 -3.68
N GLN A 180 -13.69 38.36 -4.93
CA GLN A 180 -15.09 38.15 -5.30
C GLN A 180 -15.43 36.68 -5.58
N LEU A 181 -14.53 35.95 -6.26
CA LEU A 181 -14.84 34.64 -6.81
C LEU A 181 -14.16 33.48 -6.06
N ASN A 182 -13.11 33.73 -5.27
CA ASN A 182 -12.34 32.65 -4.64
C ASN A 182 -13.20 31.74 -3.73
N SER A 183 -14.14 32.31 -2.97
CA SER A 183 -15.04 31.50 -2.12
C SER A 183 -15.88 30.53 -2.95
N SER A 184 -16.41 30.97 -4.10
CA SER A 184 -17.19 30.13 -5.00
C SER A 184 -16.35 29.04 -5.66
N TYR A 185 -15.14 29.37 -6.12
CA TYR A 185 -14.20 28.38 -6.66
C TYR A 185 -13.81 27.34 -5.60
N HIS A 186 -13.45 27.80 -4.40
CA HIS A 186 -13.09 26.93 -3.29
C HIS A 186 -14.24 25.99 -2.92
N GLN A 187 -15.46 26.52 -2.76
CA GLN A 187 -16.65 25.72 -2.47
C GLN A 187 -16.92 24.67 -3.56
N ARG A 188 -16.87 25.05 -4.84
CA ARG A 188 -17.02 24.10 -5.95
C ARG A 188 -15.93 23.02 -5.92
N ASN A 189 -14.70 23.37 -5.56
CA ASN A 189 -13.63 22.38 -5.42
C ASN A 189 -13.90 21.40 -4.28
N LEU A 190 -14.37 21.88 -3.14
CA LEU A 190 -14.75 21.03 -2.01
C LEU A 190 -15.89 20.08 -2.39
N GLU A 191 -16.90 20.55 -3.12
CA GLU A 191 -18.00 19.72 -3.62
C GLU A 191 -17.51 18.61 -4.57
N LEU A 192 -16.55 18.92 -5.43
CA LEU A 192 -15.95 17.94 -6.34
C LEU A 192 -15.12 16.91 -5.57
N ILE A 193 -14.29 17.37 -4.61
CA ILE A 193 -13.52 16.49 -3.72
C ILE A 193 -14.49 15.54 -2.98
N ASP A 194 -15.54 16.08 -2.39
CA ASP A 194 -16.56 15.33 -1.65
C ASP A 194 -17.24 14.26 -2.49
N SER A 195 -17.70 14.62 -3.69
CA SER A 195 -18.31 13.68 -4.64
C SER A 195 -17.37 12.54 -5.02
N ARG A 196 -16.07 12.84 -5.16
CA ARG A 196 -15.05 11.82 -5.45
C ARG A 196 -14.76 10.96 -4.23
N LEU A 197 -14.63 11.54 -3.04
CA LEU A 197 -14.40 10.81 -1.80
C LEU A 197 -15.51 9.82 -1.50
N ASP A 198 -16.78 10.13 -1.76
CA ASP A 198 -17.87 9.19 -1.50
C ASP A 198 -17.78 7.93 -2.39
N ARG A 199 -17.20 8.07 -3.58
CA ARG A 199 -16.94 6.93 -4.47
C ARG A 199 -15.66 6.19 -4.08
N VAL A 200 -14.56 6.90 -3.85
CA VAL A 200 -13.27 6.28 -3.43
C VAL A 200 -13.42 5.61 -2.07
N GLY A 201 -14.01 6.30 -1.10
CA GLY A 201 -14.19 5.87 0.29
C GLY A 201 -15.08 4.64 0.45
N ARG A 202 -16.09 4.44 -0.42
CA ARG A 202 -16.88 3.19 -0.42
C ARG A 202 -16.02 1.95 -0.66
N HIS A 203 -14.99 2.08 -1.49
CA HIS A 203 -14.03 1.01 -1.73
C HIS A 203 -12.91 1.05 -0.68
N LEU A 204 -12.39 2.22 -0.33
CA LEU A 204 -11.13 2.37 0.43
C LEU A 204 -11.30 2.75 1.90
N ALA A 205 -12.49 2.61 2.49
CA ALA A 205 -12.73 2.92 3.90
C ALA A 205 -11.74 2.18 4.80
N GLY A 206 -11.01 2.92 5.66
CA GLY A 206 -9.96 2.36 6.52
C GLY A 206 -8.64 2.04 5.82
N ARG A 207 -8.55 2.24 4.51
CA ARG A 207 -7.43 1.84 3.64
C ARG A 207 -6.73 3.03 2.97
N VAL A 208 -7.04 4.25 3.40
CA VAL A 208 -6.37 5.47 2.95
C VAL A 208 -5.61 6.08 4.12
N ILE A 209 -4.31 6.27 3.95
CA ILE A 209 -3.43 6.97 4.90
C ILE A 209 -3.12 8.35 4.33
N PHE A 210 -3.43 9.39 5.09
CA PHE A 210 -3.02 10.75 4.80
C PHE A 210 -1.80 11.11 5.62
N ALA A 211 -0.66 11.17 4.95
CA ALA A 211 0.62 11.66 5.46
C ALA A 211 0.60 13.19 5.40
N ASP A 212 0.09 13.81 6.46
CA ASP A 212 -0.13 15.25 6.58
C ASP A 212 1.18 15.98 6.93
N LEU A 213 1.79 16.59 5.91
CA LEU A 213 3.07 17.31 6.02
C LEU A 213 2.95 18.64 6.77
N SER A 214 1.72 19.11 7.04
CA SER A 214 1.49 20.31 7.84
C SER A 214 1.69 20.10 9.34
N GLY A 215 2.04 18.87 9.75
CA GLY A 215 2.20 18.49 11.15
C GLY A 215 0.89 18.44 11.94
N GLY A 216 -0.25 18.28 11.26
CA GLY A 216 -1.58 18.21 11.88
C GLY A 216 -2.33 19.55 11.95
N SER A 217 -1.83 20.60 11.30
CA SER A 217 -2.45 21.93 11.35
C SER A 217 -3.60 22.13 10.36
N SER A 218 -3.76 21.23 9.38
CA SER A 218 -4.90 21.27 8.46
C SER A 218 -6.16 20.67 9.08
N GLU A 219 -7.08 21.52 9.53
CA GLU A 219 -8.41 21.11 9.98
C GLU A 219 -9.19 20.40 8.87
N TYR A 220 -9.06 20.89 7.63
CA TYR A 220 -9.69 20.30 6.46
C TYR A 220 -9.28 18.83 6.28
N MET A 221 -8.00 18.50 6.46
CA MET A 221 -7.54 17.11 6.37
C MET A 221 -8.15 16.21 7.42
N GLN A 222 -8.32 16.70 8.64
CA GLN A 222 -8.94 15.90 9.70
C GLN A 222 -10.40 15.58 9.35
N GLN A 223 -11.13 16.55 8.81
CA GLN A 223 -12.50 16.35 8.32
C GLN A 223 -12.54 15.36 7.15
N LEU A 224 -11.62 15.50 6.20
CA LEU A 224 -11.44 14.62 5.03
C LEU A 224 -11.20 13.16 5.45
N VAL A 225 -10.26 12.96 6.38
CA VAL A 225 -9.90 11.66 6.94
C VAL A 225 -11.12 11.05 7.62
N ALA A 226 -11.81 11.81 8.48
CA ALA A 226 -12.97 11.32 9.21
C ALA A 226 -14.08 10.87 8.25
N LYS A 227 -14.32 11.63 7.18
CA LYS A 227 -15.37 11.34 6.18
C LYS A 227 -15.16 9.99 5.49
N ILE A 228 -13.94 9.70 5.04
CA ILE A 228 -13.63 8.41 4.39
C ILE A 228 -13.19 7.30 5.35
N ARG A 229 -13.26 7.55 6.66
CA ARG A 229 -12.71 6.67 7.70
C ARG A 229 -11.25 6.31 7.42
N GLY A 230 -10.49 7.26 6.89
CA GLY A 230 -9.07 7.11 6.62
C GLY A 230 -8.26 7.16 7.91
N ILE A 231 -6.94 7.15 7.74
CA ILE A 231 -5.97 7.29 8.83
C ILE A 231 -5.23 8.61 8.63
N HIS A 232 -5.34 9.50 9.60
CA HIS A 232 -4.58 10.75 9.63
C HIS A 232 -3.23 10.50 10.28
N MET A 233 -2.16 10.93 9.64
CA MET A 233 -0.81 10.81 10.15
C MET A 233 -0.09 12.16 10.04
N PRO A 234 -0.02 12.94 11.13
CA PRO A 234 0.71 14.20 11.13
C PRO A 234 2.22 13.94 11.09
N ILE A 235 2.88 14.54 10.11
CA ILE A 235 4.32 14.43 9.86
C ILE A 235 4.93 15.82 9.89
N LYS A 236 6.06 15.97 10.59
CA LYS A 236 6.79 17.23 10.70
C LYS A 236 8.17 17.03 10.12
N MET A 237 8.42 17.71 9.00
CA MET A 237 9.65 17.56 8.24
C MET A 237 10.79 18.48 8.74
N ASP A 238 10.51 19.42 9.63
CA ASP A 238 11.48 20.33 10.25
C ASP A 238 12.14 19.77 11.52
N LEU A 239 11.83 18.52 11.88
CA LEU A 239 12.38 17.83 13.05
C LEU A 239 13.84 17.37 12.87
N ALA A 240 14.49 17.01 13.98
CA ALA A 240 15.83 16.44 13.93
C ALA A 240 15.82 15.08 13.19
N PRO A 241 16.93 14.65 12.53
CA PRO A 241 16.95 13.43 11.72
C PRO A 241 16.48 12.15 12.44
N LYS A 242 16.73 12.04 13.76
CA LYS A 242 16.25 10.91 14.58
C LYS A 242 14.73 10.92 14.76
N GLU A 243 14.12 12.10 14.89
CA GLU A 243 12.67 12.24 15.04
C GLU A 243 11.95 12.07 13.70
N GLN A 244 12.53 12.57 12.62
CA GLN A 244 12.10 12.25 11.25
C GLN A 244 12.12 10.75 11.00
N GLN A 245 13.21 10.06 11.38
CA GLN A 245 13.30 8.61 11.30
C GLN A 245 12.18 7.92 12.09
N TRP A 246 11.94 8.36 13.32
CA TRP A 246 10.88 7.80 14.15
C TRP A 246 9.48 7.98 13.51
N GLN A 247 9.17 9.16 12.96
CA GLN A 247 7.92 9.39 12.24
C GLN A 247 7.78 8.49 11.01
N MET A 248 8.86 8.29 10.26
CA MET A 248 8.89 7.37 9.13
C MET A 248 8.64 5.92 9.58
N ASP A 249 9.23 5.50 10.70
CA ASP A 249 9.02 4.16 11.27
C ASP A 249 7.56 3.98 11.71
N GLN A 250 6.94 5.01 12.30
CA GLN A 250 5.50 4.99 12.61
C GLN A 250 4.65 4.85 11.34
N LEU A 251 5.02 5.51 10.24
CA LEU A 251 4.29 5.42 8.98
C LEU A 251 4.39 4.01 8.41
N ILE A 252 5.59 3.42 8.46
CA ILE A 252 5.81 2.03 8.07
C ILE A 252 4.96 1.07 8.90
N ILE A 253 4.95 1.23 10.23
CA ILE A 253 4.12 0.40 11.12
C ILE A 253 2.66 0.52 10.73
N ARG A 254 2.16 1.75 10.53
CA ARG A 254 0.76 1.98 10.22
C ARG A 254 0.35 1.43 8.86
N VAL A 255 1.20 1.60 7.85
CA VAL A 255 1.06 0.96 6.54
C VAL A 255 0.94 -0.56 6.71
N SER A 256 1.85 -1.16 7.49
CA SER A 256 1.85 -2.60 7.77
C SER A 256 0.56 -3.08 8.42
N GLU A 257 0.03 -2.34 9.40
CA GLU A 257 -1.22 -2.67 10.09
C GLU A 257 -2.42 -2.68 9.12
N VAL A 258 -2.55 -1.65 8.28
CA VAL A 258 -3.66 -1.55 7.30
C VAL A 258 -3.63 -2.71 6.32
N ILE A 259 -2.42 -3.07 5.86
CA ILE A 259 -2.21 -4.20 4.96
C ILE A 259 -2.65 -5.51 5.63
N GLN A 260 -2.18 -5.77 6.85
CA GLN A 260 -2.51 -7.00 7.57
C GLN A 260 -4.01 -7.09 7.88
N GLN A 261 -4.64 -5.97 8.25
CA GLN A 261 -6.07 -5.90 8.46
C GLN A 261 -6.85 -6.16 7.16
N THR A 262 -6.38 -5.64 6.03
CA THR A 262 -6.98 -5.89 4.71
C THR A 262 -6.89 -7.37 4.33
N LYS A 263 -5.73 -8.02 4.54
CA LYS A 263 -5.55 -9.46 4.34
C LYS A 263 -6.51 -10.29 5.20
N PHE A 264 -6.61 -9.92 6.48
CA PHE A 264 -7.52 -10.60 7.40
C PHE A 264 -8.97 -10.49 6.91
N ASN A 265 -9.40 -9.29 6.52
CA ASN A 265 -10.76 -9.05 6.03
C ASN A 265 -11.06 -9.80 4.71
N GLN A 266 -10.12 -9.81 3.76
CA GLN A 266 -10.25 -10.59 2.51
C GLN A 266 -10.35 -12.09 2.79
N LYS A 267 -9.53 -12.62 3.70
CA LYS A 267 -9.60 -14.04 4.11
C LYS A 267 -10.97 -14.37 4.72
N ILE A 268 -11.50 -13.49 5.58
CA ILE A 268 -12.84 -13.65 6.15
C ILE A 268 -13.93 -13.58 5.07
N ALA A 269 -13.82 -12.65 4.11
CA ALA A 269 -14.77 -12.53 3.01
C ALA A 269 -14.78 -13.78 2.12
N ARG A 270 -13.60 -14.32 1.80
CA ARG A 270 -13.45 -15.58 1.06
C ARG A 270 -14.07 -16.76 1.80
N ILE A 271 -13.78 -16.89 3.10
CA ILE A 271 -14.40 -17.93 3.95
C ILE A 271 -15.93 -17.83 3.91
N ARG A 272 -16.49 -16.61 4.02
CA ARG A 272 -17.94 -16.39 3.94
C ARG A 272 -18.51 -16.73 2.56
N GLN A 273 -17.80 -16.40 1.49
CA GLN A 273 -18.22 -16.73 0.13
C GLN A 273 -18.23 -18.26 -0.07
N GLU A 274 -17.17 -18.95 0.36
CA GLU A 274 -17.09 -20.41 0.34
C GLU A 274 -18.20 -21.05 1.18
N GLU A 275 -18.48 -20.50 2.38
CA GLU A 275 -19.59 -20.93 3.23
C GLU A 275 -20.95 -20.74 2.53
N SER A 276 -21.18 -19.60 1.86
CA SER A 276 -22.41 -19.33 1.13
C SER A 276 -22.61 -20.28 -0.06
N ALA A 277 -21.53 -20.58 -0.79
CA ALA A 277 -21.55 -21.52 -1.91
C ALA A 277 -21.81 -22.96 -1.44
N LEU A 278 -21.24 -23.36 -0.30
CA LEU A 278 -21.52 -24.65 0.33
C LEU A 278 -22.98 -24.73 0.80
N ARG A 279 -23.52 -23.67 1.41
CA ARG A 279 -24.94 -23.60 1.81
C ARG A 279 -25.87 -23.70 0.60
N GLN A 280 -25.58 -23.01 -0.50
CA GLN A 280 -26.36 -23.13 -1.74
C GLN A 280 -26.30 -24.54 -2.33
N LYS A 281 -25.12 -25.17 -2.37
CA LYS A 281 -24.98 -26.56 -2.84
C LYS A 281 -25.74 -27.54 -1.96
N LEU A 282 -25.70 -27.37 -0.64
CA LEU A 282 -26.44 -28.21 0.31
C LEU A 282 -27.96 -28.05 0.13
N GLU A 283 -28.43 -26.81 -0.06
CA GLU A 283 -29.86 -26.55 -0.32
C GLU A 283 -30.30 -27.12 -1.67
N GLN A 284 -29.47 -27.02 -2.72
CA GLN A 284 -29.75 -27.65 -4.00
C GLN A 284 -29.82 -29.17 -3.88
N GLN A 285 -28.88 -29.79 -3.17
CA GLN A 285 -28.92 -31.24 -2.90
C GLN A 285 -30.19 -31.64 -2.15
N ARG A 286 -30.63 -30.84 -1.18
CA ARG A 286 -31.88 -31.06 -0.44
C ARG A 286 -33.10 -30.95 -1.35
N LEU A 287 -33.14 -29.96 -2.25
CA LEU A 287 -34.22 -29.81 -3.23
C LEU A 287 -34.25 -30.97 -4.23
N ASP A 288 -33.09 -31.42 -4.69
CA ASP A 288 -32.96 -32.57 -5.58
C ASP A 288 -33.46 -33.85 -4.89
N GLU A 289 -33.14 -34.04 -3.60
CA GLU A 289 -33.63 -35.17 -2.80
C GLU A 289 -35.15 -35.11 -2.57
N ILE A 290 -35.70 -33.91 -2.32
CA ILE A 290 -37.15 -33.70 -2.23
C ILE A 290 -37.82 -34.00 -3.57
N SER A 291 -37.24 -33.56 -4.70
CA SER A 291 -37.76 -33.86 -6.03
C SER A 291 -37.73 -35.36 -6.31
N LEU A 292 -36.61 -36.04 -6.02
CA LEU A 292 -36.48 -37.47 -6.20
C LEU A 292 -37.52 -38.24 -5.39
N ASN A 293 -37.70 -37.88 -4.11
CA ASN A 293 -38.71 -38.50 -3.25
C ASN A 293 -40.15 -38.25 -3.77
N ARG A 294 -40.41 -37.04 -4.29
CA ARG A 294 -41.69 -36.71 -4.91
C ARG A 294 -41.93 -37.53 -6.18
N ASP A 295 -40.91 -37.70 -7.01
CA ASP A 295 -40.99 -38.47 -8.26
C ASP A 295 -41.18 -39.97 -7.98
N ILE A 296 -40.50 -40.51 -6.96
CA ILE A 296 -40.74 -41.87 -6.44
C ILE A 296 -42.19 -42.02 -5.97
N HIS A 297 -42.71 -41.03 -5.23
CA HIS A 297 -44.09 -41.04 -4.77
C HIS A 297 -45.08 -41.01 -5.93
N TRP A 298 -44.88 -40.14 -6.92
CA TRP A 298 -45.73 -40.08 -8.12
C TRP A 298 -45.68 -41.35 -8.96
N ALA A 299 -44.50 -41.95 -9.14
CA ALA A 299 -44.37 -43.24 -9.82
C ALA A 299 -45.20 -44.32 -9.12
N SER A 300 -45.15 -44.37 -7.77
CA SER A 300 -45.96 -45.33 -7.00
C SER A 300 -47.47 -45.08 -7.12
N LEU A 301 -47.91 -43.82 -7.22
CA LEU A 301 -49.31 -43.47 -7.46
C LEU A 301 -49.75 -43.85 -8.87
N LEU A 302 -48.90 -43.63 -9.88
CA LEU A 302 -49.17 -43.98 -11.27
C LEU A 302 -49.28 -45.50 -11.46
N GLU A 303 -48.39 -46.28 -10.85
CA GLU A 303 -48.49 -47.75 -10.84
C GLU A 303 -49.83 -48.21 -10.23
N ARG A 304 -50.25 -47.56 -9.13
CA ARG A 304 -51.54 -47.85 -8.49
C ARG A 304 -52.72 -47.49 -9.38
N GLU A 305 -52.67 -46.37 -10.10
CA GLU A 305 -53.70 -45.96 -11.05
C GLU A 305 -53.77 -46.89 -12.26
N GLN A 306 -52.62 -47.31 -12.80
CA GLN A 306 -52.55 -48.29 -13.88
C GLN A 306 -53.19 -49.62 -13.47
N LEU A 307 -52.92 -50.10 -12.25
CA LEU A 307 -53.57 -51.29 -11.69
C LEU A 307 -55.09 -51.13 -11.62
N LEU A 308 -55.58 -49.99 -11.13
CA LEU A 308 -57.02 -49.69 -11.08
C LEU A 308 -57.64 -49.58 -12.47
N ASN A 309 -56.91 -49.05 -13.46
CA ASN A 309 -57.39 -48.96 -14.83
C ASN A 309 -57.44 -50.33 -15.51
N MET A 310 -56.48 -51.21 -15.26
CA MET A 310 -56.56 -52.61 -15.70
C MET A 310 -57.79 -53.30 -15.10
N GLN A 311 -58.02 -53.16 -13.79
CA GLN A 311 -59.21 -53.70 -13.13
C GLN A 311 -60.51 -53.14 -13.74
N ARG A 312 -60.56 -51.84 -14.05
CA ARG A 312 -61.71 -51.22 -14.72
C ARG A 312 -61.91 -51.72 -16.15
N GLN A 313 -60.84 -51.93 -16.91
CA GLN A 313 -60.92 -52.48 -18.27
C GLN A 313 -61.39 -53.93 -18.25
N GLU A 314 -60.90 -54.74 -17.32
CA GLU A 314 -61.35 -56.11 -17.12
C GLU A 314 -62.84 -56.15 -16.75
N MET A 315 -63.29 -55.24 -15.87
CA MET A 315 -64.71 -55.10 -15.54
C MET A 315 -65.56 -54.67 -16.74
N LYS A 316 -65.08 -53.72 -17.55
CA LYS A 316 -65.76 -53.32 -18.80
C LYS A 316 -65.82 -54.48 -19.79
N ARG A 317 -64.76 -55.28 -19.90
CA ARG A 317 -64.72 -56.46 -20.77
C ARG A 317 -65.78 -57.46 -20.33
N ILE A 318 -65.87 -57.76 -19.04
CA ILE A 318 -66.92 -58.63 -18.46
C ILE A 318 -68.33 -58.11 -18.81
N VAL A 319 -68.57 -56.80 -18.68
CA VAL A 319 -69.86 -56.19 -19.04
C VAL A 319 -70.13 -56.25 -20.55
N THR A 320 -69.12 -56.02 -21.38
CA THR A 320 -69.27 -56.05 -22.83
C THR A 320 -69.52 -57.47 -23.34
N GLU A 321 -68.83 -58.47 -22.78
CA GLU A 321 -69.07 -59.89 -23.10
C GLU A 321 -70.51 -60.29 -22.71
N ARG A 322 -71.02 -59.79 -21.57
CA ARG A 322 -72.42 -59.94 -21.17
C ARG A 322 -73.39 -59.30 -22.17
N ASP A 323 -73.13 -58.06 -22.59
CA ASP A 323 -74.03 -57.31 -23.48
C ASP A 323 -73.99 -57.87 -24.92
N GLN A 324 -72.84 -58.33 -25.40
CA GLN A 324 -72.71 -59.01 -26.70
C GLN A 324 -73.43 -60.37 -26.72
N ALA A 325 -73.40 -61.12 -25.62
CA ALA A 325 -74.22 -62.32 -25.47
C ALA A 325 -75.72 -61.99 -25.57
N MET A 326 -76.14 -60.85 -25.01
CA MET A 326 -77.52 -60.37 -25.07
C MET A 326 -77.92 -59.91 -26.49
N VAL A 327 -77.05 -59.21 -27.21
CA VAL A 327 -77.32 -58.75 -28.60
C VAL A 327 -77.37 -59.90 -29.60
N ARG A 328 -76.48 -60.91 -29.47
CA ARG A 328 -76.53 -62.12 -30.32
C ARG A 328 -77.86 -62.87 -30.19
N ALA A 329 -78.52 -62.79 -29.04
CA ALA A 329 -79.87 -63.34 -28.85
C ALA A 329 -80.93 -62.56 -29.65
N VAL A 330 -80.76 -61.25 -29.84
CA VAL A 330 -81.74 -60.37 -30.50
C VAL A 330 -81.54 -60.28 -32.02
N THR A 331 -80.30 -60.37 -32.53
CA THR A 331 -80.04 -60.24 -33.98
C THR A 331 -80.37 -61.47 -34.80
N LEU A 332 -80.46 -62.66 -34.19
CA LEU A 332 -81.03 -63.84 -34.85
C LEU A 332 -82.52 -63.67 -35.18
N GLU A 333 -83.23 -62.74 -34.52
CA GLU A 333 -84.67 -62.51 -34.70
C GLU A 333 -85.01 -61.58 -35.88
N ARG A 334 -84.11 -60.70 -36.31
CA ARG A 334 -84.41 -59.59 -37.26
C ARG A 334 -83.91 -59.79 -38.69
N ALA A 335 -83.09 -60.81 -38.97
CA ALA A 335 -82.55 -61.08 -40.31
C ALA A 335 -83.58 -61.71 -41.30
N ALA A 336 -84.80 -62.01 -40.87
CA ALA A 336 -85.77 -62.77 -41.67
C ALA A 336 -86.78 -61.94 -42.51
N LYS A 337 -86.70 -60.59 -42.59
CA LYS A 337 -87.86 -59.79 -43.05
C LYS A 337 -87.68 -58.68 -44.10
N ARG A 338 -86.55 -58.49 -44.79
CA ARG A 338 -86.42 -57.42 -45.81
C ARG A 338 -85.70 -57.84 -47.10
N GLU A 339 -86.35 -58.67 -47.91
CA GLU A 339 -85.88 -59.06 -49.24
C GLU A 339 -87.00 -59.16 -50.30
N ARG A 340 -87.97 -58.23 -50.33
CA ARG A 340 -89.03 -58.22 -51.38
C ARG A 340 -89.59 -56.84 -51.75
N ALA A 341 -88.84 -56.03 -52.49
CA ALA A 341 -89.42 -55.22 -53.59
C ALA A 341 -88.37 -54.26 -54.14
N LEU A 342 -87.43 -54.83 -54.89
CA LEU A 342 -86.69 -54.13 -55.93
C LEU A 342 -87.12 -54.81 -57.25
N ALA A 343 -87.41 -54.01 -58.27
CA ALA A 343 -87.77 -54.35 -59.65
C ALA A 343 -89.27 -54.37 -60.03
N LEU A 344 -89.75 -53.22 -60.54
CA LEU A 344 -90.35 -53.14 -61.88
C LEU A 344 -90.29 -51.68 -62.37
N ALA A 345 -89.39 -51.41 -63.32
CA ALA A 345 -89.69 -50.93 -64.67
C ALA A 345 -89.82 -49.40 -64.78
N GLN A 346 -88.79 -48.69 -65.26
CA GLN A 346 -88.41 -48.56 -66.68
C GLN A 346 -89.52 -47.94 -67.54
N LYS A 347 -89.16 -46.86 -68.25
CA LYS A 347 -89.28 -46.65 -69.72
C LYS A 347 -89.29 -45.14 -69.98
N GLN A 348 -88.12 -44.55 -70.15
CA GLN A 348 -87.55 -44.17 -71.46
C GLN A 348 -88.13 -42.87 -72.04
N ILE A 349 -87.19 -42.01 -72.48
CA ILE A 349 -87.26 -41.20 -73.72
C ILE A 349 -88.10 -39.91 -73.57
N ARG A 350 -87.62 -38.68 -73.83
CA ARG A 350 -86.58 -38.20 -74.75
C ARG A 350 -86.15 -36.77 -74.39
N GLU A 351 -84.84 -36.53 -74.45
CA GLU A 351 -84.13 -35.40 -75.10
C GLU A 351 -84.86 -34.05 -75.23
N ARG A 352 -84.44 -33.04 -74.46
CA ARG A 352 -83.44 -32.00 -74.81
C ARG A 352 -83.97 -30.86 -75.70
N LYS A 353 -84.02 -29.69 -75.03
CA LYS A 353 -83.59 -28.35 -75.45
C LYS A 353 -84.58 -27.43 -76.18
N MET A 354 -84.73 -26.28 -75.53
CA MET A 354 -84.77 -24.91 -76.05
C MET A 354 -86.09 -24.37 -76.63
N SER A 355 -86.27 -23.09 -76.26
CA SER A 355 -87.09 -22.01 -76.81
C SER A 355 -88.61 -22.06 -76.66
N GLU A 356 -89.05 -20.98 -76.01
CA GLU A 356 -90.12 -20.08 -76.45
C GLU A 356 -91.53 -20.21 -75.83
N GLU A 357 -91.88 -19.05 -75.26
CA GLU A 357 -93.18 -18.39 -75.29
C GLU A 357 -94.21 -18.63 -74.19
N ARG A 358 -94.32 -17.54 -73.41
CA ARG A 358 -95.54 -16.78 -73.11
C ARG A 358 -96.55 -17.43 -72.19
N ALA A 359 -96.68 -16.82 -71.01
CA ALA A 359 -97.95 -16.20 -70.63
C ALA A 359 -97.65 -15.17 -69.54
N SER A 360 -98.15 -13.94 -69.72
CA SER A 360 -99.21 -13.39 -68.86
C SER A 360 -98.63 -12.66 -67.65
N LEU A 361 -99.09 -11.48 -67.26
CA LEU A 361 -100.33 -10.78 -67.53
C LEU A 361 -100.16 -9.39 -66.89
N GLN A 362 -101.10 -8.53 -67.23
CA GLN A 362 -101.41 -7.26 -66.59
C GLN A 362 -100.73 -6.02 -67.18
N GLU A 363 -101.38 -5.26 -68.08
CA GLU A 363 -102.66 -4.52 -67.94
C GLU A 363 -102.36 -3.08 -67.54
N GLU A 364 -102.82 -2.19 -68.42
CA GLU A 364 -103.33 -0.85 -68.11
C GLU A 364 -102.37 0.16 -67.45
N ALA A 365 -102.19 1.37 -67.95
CA ALA A 365 -102.90 2.09 -68.99
C ALA A 365 -102.10 3.34 -69.41
N ALA A 366 -102.33 3.74 -70.66
CA ALA A 366 -102.34 5.14 -71.11
C ALA A 366 -101.02 5.92 -70.91
N GLN A 367 -100.02 5.83 -71.79
CA GLN A 367 -100.10 6.18 -73.22
C GLN A 367 -100.83 7.51 -73.45
N ARG A 368 -100.06 8.52 -73.85
CA ARG A 368 -100.08 9.07 -75.23
C ARG A 368 -101.25 10.03 -75.41
N GLU A 369 -101.11 11.21 -75.96
CA GLU A 369 -100.50 11.56 -77.24
C GLU A 369 -101.13 12.95 -77.50
N ARG A 370 -100.44 13.89 -78.11
CA ARG A 370 -100.71 14.37 -79.49
C ARG A 370 -100.46 15.88 -79.45
N LYS A 371 -99.97 16.56 -80.48
CA LYS A 371 -99.52 16.22 -81.84
C LYS A 371 -99.06 17.58 -82.39
N VAL A 372 -97.96 17.59 -83.14
CA VAL A 372 -97.93 17.97 -84.57
C VAL A 372 -98.15 19.45 -84.89
N ALA A 373 -97.29 19.88 -85.81
CA ALA A 373 -97.39 21.06 -86.65
C ALA A 373 -97.17 22.40 -85.95
N VAL A 374 -96.04 23.03 -86.23
CA VAL A 374 -95.93 23.89 -87.41
C VAL A 374 -94.45 24.06 -87.77
N GLU A 375 -94.14 23.68 -89.00
CA GLU A 375 -92.93 23.96 -89.75
C GLU A 375 -92.68 25.47 -89.91
N ARG A 376 -91.52 25.81 -90.50
CA ARG A 376 -91.42 26.90 -91.49
C ARG A 376 -91.94 28.28 -91.06
N ASP A 377 -91.05 29.11 -90.50
CA ASP A 377 -90.87 30.50 -91.00
C ASP A 377 -89.86 31.28 -90.15
N GLN A 378 -88.57 30.95 -90.23
CA GLN A 378 -87.51 31.90 -89.83
C GLN A 378 -86.12 31.58 -90.42
N ALA A 379 -86.09 30.90 -91.57
CA ALA A 379 -84.88 30.64 -92.35
C ALA A 379 -84.75 31.52 -93.61
N LEU A 380 -85.63 32.51 -93.84
CA LEU A 380 -85.59 33.36 -95.05
C LEU A 380 -85.97 34.83 -94.79
N GLN A 381 -85.16 35.53 -93.99
CA GLN A 381 -84.93 36.98 -94.15
C GLN A 381 -83.43 37.25 -93.93
N ARG A 382 -82.60 36.88 -94.92
CA ARG A 382 -82.11 37.78 -95.97
C ARG A 382 -81.42 39.04 -95.39
N VAL A 383 -80.09 39.07 -95.37
CA VAL A 383 -79.25 39.36 -96.57
C VAL A 383 -79.30 40.83 -97.02
N ALA A 384 -80.06 41.72 -96.36
CA ALA A 384 -80.06 43.15 -96.68
C ALA A 384 -78.98 44.00 -95.96
N LEU A 385 -78.12 43.41 -95.13
CA LEU A 385 -77.11 44.16 -94.36
C LEU A 385 -75.64 43.85 -94.72
N LEU A 386 -75.40 43.16 -95.85
CA LEU A 386 -74.06 42.75 -96.29
C LEU A 386 -73.64 43.33 -97.65
N ALA A 387 -74.31 44.39 -98.13
CA ALA A 387 -74.02 45.01 -99.43
C ALA A 387 -73.56 46.48 -99.37
N LYS A 388 -73.22 47.01 -98.18
CA LYS A 388 -72.76 48.41 -98.05
C LYS A 388 -71.36 48.60 -97.43
N GLU A 389 -70.69 47.53 -96.98
CA GLU A 389 -69.37 47.61 -96.33
C GLU A 389 -68.22 47.01 -97.14
N GLN A 390 -68.47 46.49 -98.35
CA GLN A 390 -67.42 45.83 -99.14
C GLN A 390 -66.58 46.76 -100.03
N ASN A 391 -66.93 48.05 -100.15
CA ASN A 391 -66.26 48.96 -101.10
C ASN A 391 -65.31 49.99 -100.46
N SER A 392 -65.08 49.94 -99.14
CA SER A 392 -64.06 50.76 -98.43
C SER A 392 -62.86 49.95 -97.90
N ALA A 393 -62.97 48.61 -97.88
CA ALA A 393 -61.95 47.70 -97.36
C ALA A 393 -60.82 47.41 -98.37
N VAL A 394 -61.10 47.43 -99.68
CA VAL A 394 -60.10 47.12 -100.72
C VAL A 394 -59.05 48.23 -100.86
N LYS A 395 -59.41 49.50 -100.63
CA LYS A 395 -58.46 50.63 -100.70
C LYS A 395 -57.52 50.71 -99.48
N LYS A 396 -57.94 50.26 -98.30
CA LYS A 396 -57.09 50.15 -97.09
C LYS A 396 -56.20 48.90 -97.10
N ALA A 397 -56.53 47.88 -97.90
CA ALA A 397 -55.75 46.65 -97.99
C ALA A 397 -54.46 46.82 -98.82
N HIS A 398 -54.46 47.66 -99.86
CA HIS A 398 -53.23 47.97 -100.63
C HIS A 398 -52.25 48.85 -99.84
N GLN A 399 -52.75 49.84 -99.11
CA GLN A 399 -51.90 50.74 -98.30
C GLN A 399 -51.23 50.00 -97.11
N ARG A 400 -51.92 49.02 -96.52
CA ARG A 400 -51.35 48.15 -95.47
C ARG A 400 -50.37 47.11 -96.01
N ALA A 401 -50.48 46.68 -97.27
CA ALA A 401 -49.54 45.73 -97.86
C ALA A 401 -48.16 46.37 -98.11
N ASP A 402 -48.13 47.64 -98.54
CA ASP A 402 -46.89 48.39 -98.74
C ASP A 402 -46.22 48.78 -97.41
N GLU A 403 -47.00 49.13 -96.38
CA GLU A 403 -46.50 49.36 -95.01
C GLU A 403 -45.98 48.07 -94.35
N LEU A 404 -46.61 46.92 -94.62
CA LEU A 404 -46.16 45.61 -94.13
C LEU A 404 -44.84 45.20 -94.78
N ALA A 405 -44.68 45.40 -96.09
CA ALA A 405 -43.42 45.10 -96.78
C ALA A 405 -42.26 45.99 -96.30
N ALA A 406 -42.52 47.26 -96.00
CA ALA A 406 -41.53 48.17 -95.41
C ALA A 406 -41.19 47.79 -93.96
N ALA A 407 -42.18 47.38 -93.16
CA ALA A 407 -41.98 46.89 -91.80
C ALA A 407 -41.21 45.55 -91.77
N GLU A 408 -41.47 44.65 -92.72
CA GLU A 408 -40.74 43.38 -92.86
C GLU A 408 -39.27 43.61 -93.22
N GLN A 409 -38.95 44.57 -94.08
CA GLN A 409 -37.56 44.96 -94.34
C GLN A 409 -36.87 45.57 -93.12
N GLN A 410 -37.57 46.41 -92.34
CA GLN A 410 -37.02 46.95 -91.09
C GLN A 410 -36.81 45.87 -90.02
N VAL A 411 -37.73 44.92 -89.89
CA VAL A 411 -37.57 43.77 -88.97
C VAL A 411 -36.42 42.87 -89.43
N ALA A 412 -36.27 42.62 -90.74
CA ALA A 412 -35.15 41.86 -91.27
C ALA A 412 -33.80 42.54 -90.97
N GLN A 413 -33.72 43.88 -91.11
CA GLN A 413 -32.53 44.65 -90.76
C GLN A 413 -32.23 44.60 -89.25
N VAL A 414 -33.25 44.78 -88.40
CA VAL A 414 -33.08 44.70 -86.94
C VAL A 414 -32.65 43.29 -86.50
N LEU A 415 -33.13 42.24 -87.17
CA LEU A 415 -32.71 40.86 -86.92
C LEU A 415 -31.26 40.62 -87.38
N ALA A 416 -30.85 41.21 -88.51
CA ALA A 416 -29.46 41.16 -88.97
C ALA A 416 -28.52 41.87 -87.99
N ASP A 417 -28.85 43.09 -87.57
CA ASP A 417 -28.08 43.89 -86.61
C ASP A 417 -28.01 43.17 -85.24
N ARG A 418 -29.11 42.57 -84.80
CA ARG A 418 -29.16 41.74 -83.58
C ARG A 418 -28.25 40.52 -83.70
N ASN A 419 -28.25 39.82 -84.83
CA ASN A 419 -27.40 38.65 -85.02
C ASN A 419 -25.92 39.03 -85.05
N GLN A 420 -25.58 40.16 -85.67
CA GLN A 420 -24.22 40.71 -85.65
C GLN A 420 -23.79 41.14 -84.23
N ALA A 421 -24.71 41.69 -83.43
CA ALA A 421 -24.45 42.03 -82.04
C ALA A 421 -24.24 40.77 -81.17
N ILE A 422 -25.01 39.70 -81.41
CA ILE A 422 -24.84 38.41 -80.73
C ILE A 422 -23.46 37.82 -81.05
N GLU A 423 -23.06 37.80 -82.32
CA GLU A 423 -21.75 37.29 -82.74
C GLU A 423 -20.58 38.09 -82.11
N LYS A 424 -20.75 39.42 -81.97
CA LYS A 424 -19.79 40.28 -81.28
C LYS A 424 -19.73 39.99 -79.77
N ILE A 425 -20.87 39.73 -79.14
CA ILE A 425 -20.94 39.32 -77.72
C ILE A 425 -20.26 37.96 -77.53
N ASP A 426 -20.50 37.00 -78.41
CA ASP A 426 -19.87 35.67 -78.33
C ASP A 426 -18.35 35.76 -78.50
N THR A 427 -17.88 36.60 -79.43
CA THR A 427 -16.45 36.87 -79.61
C THR A 427 -15.83 37.51 -78.38
N LEU A 428 -16.49 38.51 -77.78
CA LEU A 428 -16.03 39.15 -76.54
C LEU A 428 -16.03 38.17 -75.36
N ASN A 429 -17.04 37.31 -75.25
CA ASN A 429 -17.10 36.29 -74.21
C ASN A 429 -15.95 35.27 -74.35
N GLN A 430 -15.62 34.85 -75.58
CA GLN A 430 -14.46 34.01 -75.82
C GLN A 430 -13.14 34.69 -75.42
N GLN A 431 -12.98 35.98 -75.74
CA GLN A 431 -11.80 36.75 -75.34
C GLN A 431 -11.71 36.88 -73.81
N VAL A 432 -12.82 37.16 -73.13
CA VAL A 432 -12.87 37.23 -71.66
C VAL A 432 -12.51 35.88 -71.03
N GLU A 433 -13.00 34.76 -71.57
CA GLU A 433 -12.66 33.44 -71.05
C GLU A 433 -11.19 33.07 -71.31
N GLN A 434 -10.63 33.46 -72.45
CA GLN A 434 -9.19 33.33 -72.72
C GLN A 434 -8.35 34.15 -71.74
N SER A 435 -8.65 35.44 -71.56
CA SER A 435 -7.94 36.27 -70.58
C SER A 435 -8.09 35.76 -69.14
N ARG A 436 -9.27 35.24 -68.77
CA ARG A 436 -9.46 34.58 -67.46
C ARG A 436 -8.64 33.31 -67.33
N ALA A 437 -8.48 32.52 -68.40
CA ALA A 437 -7.63 31.33 -68.38
C ALA A 437 -6.15 31.69 -68.21
N GLU A 438 -5.69 32.73 -68.91
CA GLU A 438 -4.31 33.24 -68.81
C GLU A 438 -4.00 33.78 -67.41
N ILE A 439 -4.89 34.61 -66.85
CA ILE A 439 -4.75 35.12 -65.48
C ILE A 439 -4.71 33.98 -64.47
N ARG A 440 -5.59 32.97 -64.61
CA ARG A 440 -5.59 31.78 -63.74
C ARG A 440 -4.27 31.01 -63.82
N GLN A 441 -3.67 30.92 -65.01
CA GLN A 441 -2.39 30.24 -65.19
C GLN A 441 -1.22 31.04 -64.59
N GLN A 442 -1.21 32.37 -64.77
CA GLN A 442 -0.21 33.25 -64.16
C GLN A 442 -0.27 33.18 -62.63
N VAL A 443 -1.46 33.34 -62.03
CA VAL A 443 -1.65 33.24 -60.58
C VAL A 443 -1.18 31.89 -60.05
N ARG A 444 -1.53 30.77 -60.71
CA ARG A 444 -1.05 29.43 -60.32
C ARG A 444 0.47 29.30 -60.40
N SER A 445 1.10 29.90 -61.42
CA SER A 445 2.56 29.85 -61.57
C SER A 445 3.28 30.67 -60.50
N GLU A 446 2.77 31.86 -60.16
CA GLU A 446 3.31 32.71 -59.11
C GLU A 446 3.12 32.09 -57.71
N GLU A 447 1.94 31.52 -57.45
CA GLU A 447 1.68 30.80 -56.20
C GLU A 447 2.58 29.58 -56.06
N ALA A 448 2.80 28.82 -57.14
CA ALA A 448 3.72 27.69 -57.13
C ALA A 448 5.17 28.13 -56.85
N GLN A 449 5.59 29.27 -57.40
CA GLN A 449 6.92 29.82 -57.16
C GLN A 449 7.08 30.32 -55.72
N LYS A 450 6.12 31.10 -55.21
CA LYS A 450 6.11 31.56 -53.80
C LYS A 450 6.08 30.38 -52.82
N ARG A 451 5.32 29.31 -53.13
CA ARG A 451 5.33 28.08 -52.33
C ARG A 451 6.71 27.41 -52.31
N LYS A 452 7.39 27.29 -53.46
CA LYS A 452 8.75 26.72 -53.52
C LYS A 452 9.76 27.55 -52.71
N GLU A 453 9.66 28.86 -52.80
CA GLU A 453 10.53 29.77 -52.03
C GLU A 453 10.27 29.67 -50.53
N LEU A 454 9.00 29.66 -50.11
CA LEU A 454 8.60 29.48 -48.71
C LEU A 454 9.09 28.13 -48.16
N ILE A 455 8.95 27.04 -48.92
CA ILE A 455 9.46 25.71 -48.53
C ILE A 455 10.98 25.75 -48.35
N THR A 456 11.69 26.49 -49.19
CA THR A 456 13.16 26.61 -49.09
C THR A 456 13.55 27.40 -47.85
N GLN A 457 12.89 28.52 -47.57
CA GLN A 457 13.10 29.32 -46.35
C GLN A 457 12.76 28.51 -45.08
N MET A 458 11.66 27.76 -45.10
CA MET A 458 11.28 26.89 -43.98
C MET A 458 12.33 25.81 -43.73
N LYS A 459 12.88 25.18 -44.77
CA LYS A 459 13.96 24.18 -44.62
C LYS A 459 15.23 24.80 -44.03
N GLN A 460 15.59 26.02 -44.43
CA GLN A 460 16.75 26.73 -43.88
C GLN A 460 16.53 27.09 -42.40
N LEU A 461 15.34 27.57 -42.04
CA LEU A 461 14.97 27.85 -40.65
C LEU A 461 14.96 26.58 -39.80
N GLU A 462 14.43 25.48 -40.32
CA GLU A 462 14.42 24.19 -39.64
C GLU A 462 15.84 23.68 -39.39
N PHE A 463 16.73 23.79 -40.39
CA PHE A 463 18.13 23.43 -40.24
C PHE A 463 18.85 24.32 -39.21
N SER A 464 18.64 25.63 -39.24
CA SER A 464 19.20 26.57 -38.27
C SER A 464 18.68 26.28 -36.84
N ALA A 465 17.39 25.99 -36.69
CA ALA A 465 16.79 25.64 -35.42
C ALA A 465 17.35 24.33 -34.86
N LYS A 466 17.51 23.29 -35.71
CA LYS A 466 18.14 22.02 -35.31
C LYS A 466 19.56 22.22 -34.81
N ASN A 467 20.36 23.05 -35.50
CA ASN A 467 21.72 23.35 -35.08
C ASN A 467 21.76 24.10 -33.73
N ARG A 468 20.90 25.11 -33.54
CA ARG A 468 20.81 25.83 -32.25
C ARG A 468 20.35 24.92 -31.10
N ILE A 469 19.42 24.00 -31.37
CA ILE A 469 18.98 23.01 -30.37
C ILE A 469 20.15 22.09 -30.00
N ALA A 470 20.90 21.59 -30.97
CA ALA A 470 22.07 20.74 -30.72
C ALA A 470 23.14 21.48 -29.90
N GLU A 471 23.40 22.75 -30.20
CA GLU A 471 24.34 23.59 -29.45
C GLU A 471 23.88 23.82 -28.01
N VAL A 472 22.60 24.16 -27.80
CA VAL A 472 22.02 24.32 -26.45
C VAL A 472 22.08 23.01 -25.67
N GLN A 473 21.80 21.87 -26.31
CA GLN A 473 21.90 20.55 -25.68
C GLN A 473 23.34 20.23 -25.27
N ALA A 474 24.33 20.52 -26.13
CA ALA A 474 25.74 20.32 -25.82
C ALA A 474 26.20 21.21 -24.65
N ASN A 475 25.85 22.50 -24.66
CA ASN A 475 26.17 23.44 -23.59
C ASN A 475 25.49 23.06 -22.27
N THR A 476 24.22 22.63 -22.32
CA THR A 476 23.50 22.16 -21.14
C THR A 476 24.15 20.91 -20.56
N LYS A 477 24.58 19.96 -21.40
CA LYS A 477 25.29 18.76 -20.95
C LYS A 477 26.62 19.11 -20.29
N LEU A 478 27.37 20.08 -20.84
CA LEU A 478 28.61 20.55 -20.25
C LEU A 478 28.39 21.19 -18.87
N GLU A 479 27.38 22.05 -18.73
CA GLU A 479 27.04 22.67 -17.44
C GLU A 479 26.56 21.66 -16.39
N ILE A 480 25.77 20.66 -16.81
CA ILE A 480 25.40 19.54 -15.92
C ILE A 480 26.65 18.78 -15.46
N MET A 481 27.59 18.48 -16.35
CA MET A 481 28.84 17.80 -15.98
C MET A 481 29.70 18.63 -15.01
N LYS A 482 29.78 19.96 -15.20
CA LYS A 482 30.48 20.84 -14.25
C LYS A 482 29.81 20.84 -12.88
N ALA A 483 28.49 20.99 -12.84
CA ALA A 483 27.73 20.97 -11.58
C ALA A 483 27.83 19.62 -10.86
N GLN A 484 27.84 18.51 -11.62
CA GLN A 484 28.06 17.16 -11.09
C GLN A 484 29.45 17.04 -10.47
N ASN A 485 30.50 17.44 -11.19
CA ASN A 485 31.87 17.40 -10.68
C ASN A 485 32.04 18.28 -9.43
N GLU A 486 31.43 19.47 -9.38
CA GLU A 486 31.45 20.31 -8.18
C GLU A 486 30.75 19.65 -6.99
N ALA A 487 29.61 18.99 -7.23
CA ALA A 487 28.89 18.24 -6.20
C ALA A 487 29.74 17.08 -5.67
N ASP A 488 30.37 16.30 -6.55
CA ASP A 488 31.24 15.18 -6.18
C ASP A 488 32.44 15.67 -5.36
N ILE A 489 33.05 16.80 -5.72
CA ILE A 489 34.12 17.44 -4.95
C ILE A 489 33.62 17.86 -3.56
N ARG A 490 32.40 18.39 -3.43
CA ARG A 490 31.81 18.78 -2.13
C ARG A 490 31.56 17.56 -1.26
N VAL A 491 31.02 16.47 -1.84
CA VAL A 491 30.80 15.20 -1.13
C VAL A 491 32.13 14.64 -0.63
N ALA A 492 33.15 14.54 -1.49
CA ALA A 492 34.47 14.06 -1.11
C ALA A 492 35.11 14.90 0.01
N LYS A 493 34.95 16.23 -0.01
CA LYS A 493 35.41 17.10 1.08
C LYS A 493 34.66 16.86 2.40
N ALA A 494 33.35 16.67 2.33
CA ALA A 494 32.53 16.40 3.52
C ALA A 494 32.88 15.03 4.14
N GLU A 495 33.08 14.00 3.31
CA GLU A 495 33.51 12.68 3.75
C GLU A 495 34.90 12.72 4.41
N ALA A 496 35.85 13.42 3.80
CA ALA A 496 37.18 13.61 4.39
C ALA A 496 37.11 14.34 5.74
N ALA A 497 36.27 15.38 5.85
CA ALA A 497 36.08 16.10 7.12
C ALA A 497 35.45 15.19 8.20
N ALA A 498 34.47 14.36 7.84
CA ALA A 498 33.86 13.40 8.74
C ALA A 498 34.86 12.34 9.24
N GLN A 499 35.69 11.79 8.34
CA GLN A 499 36.76 10.86 8.71
C GLN A 499 37.78 11.49 9.67
N ILE A 500 38.20 12.73 9.40
CA ILE A 500 39.10 13.48 10.30
C ILE A 500 38.46 13.69 11.68
N ALA A 501 37.17 14.02 11.73
CA ALA A 501 36.45 14.20 12.99
C ALA A 501 36.38 12.89 13.80
N GLN A 502 36.11 11.76 13.12
CA GLN A 502 36.13 10.44 13.75
C GLN A 502 37.51 10.11 14.33
N ILE A 503 38.58 10.25 13.54
CA ILE A 503 39.96 9.99 13.99
C ILE A 503 40.30 10.85 15.22
N ARG A 504 39.90 12.13 15.23
CA ARG A 504 40.10 13.00 16.40
C ARG A 504 39.35 12.50 17.63
N SER A 505 38.09 12.08 17.49
CA SER A 505 37.29 11.56 18.62
C SER A 505 37.88 10.27 19.20
N GLU A 506 38.39 9.37 18.35
CA GLU A 506 39.04 8.13 18.75
C GLU A 506 40.37 8.40 19.46
N ALA A 507 41.15 9.36 18.96
CA ALA A 507 42.41 9.79 19.58
C ALA A 507 42.18 10.40 20.98
N ILE A 508 41.16 11.24 21.14
CA ILE A 508 40.75 11.80 22.44
C ILE A 508 40.37 10.67 23.39
N THR A 509 39.50 9.76 22.97
CA THR A 509 39.05 8.61 23.77
C THR A 509 40.21 7.70 24.18
N LYS A 510 41.19 7.49 23.30
CA LYS A 510 42.40 6.71 23.59
C LYS A 510 43.29 7.43 24.61
N SER A 511 43.46 8.74 24.48
CA SER A 511 44.20 9.57 25.44
C SER A 511 43.56 9.54 26.84
N GLU A 512 42.24 9.67 26.92
CA GLU A 512 41.47 9.58 28.17
C GLU A 512 41.70 8.23 28.86
N ARG A 513 41.62 7.13 28.11
CA ARG A 513 41.87 5.77 28.61
C ARG A 513 43.29 5.60 29.15
N ILE A 514 44.28 6.20 28.48
CA ILE A 514 45.68 6.18 28.95
C ILE A 514 45.80 6.94 30.27
N LYS A 515 45.19 8.12 30.41
CA LYS A 515 45.20 8.90 31.66
C LYS A 515 44.56 8.15 32.81
N ILE A 516 43.38 7.56 32.59
CA ILE A 516 42.68 6.76 33.61
C ILE A 516 43.53 5.58 34.06
N ARG A 517 44.16 4.86 33.11
CA ARG A 517 45.03 3.71 33.43
C ARG A 517 46.27 4.14 34.21
N ALA A 518 46.87 5.27 33.86
CA ALA A 518 48.02 5.82 34.59
C ALA A 518 47.63 6.23 36.02
N ALA A 519 46.48 6.88 36.21
CA ALA A 519 45.96 7.24 37.52
C ALA A 519 45.67 6.00 38.38
N SER A 520 45.01 4.98 37.82
CA SER A 520 44.72 3.72 38.50
C SER A 520 45.99 2.97 38.90
N ASN A 521 47.00 2.89 38.02
CA ASN A 521 48.29 2.28 38.36
C ASN A 521 49.02 3.03 39.47
N SER A 522 48.93 4.36 39.51
CA SER A 522 49.49 5.19 40.57
C SER A 522 48.83 4.88 41.92
N GLU A 523 47.50 4.80 41.97
CA GLU A 523 46.76 4.44 43.19
C GLU A 523 47.06 3.00 43.64
N LEU A 524 47.14 2.04 42.71
CA LEU A 524 47.57 0.67 43.02
C LEU A 524 48.98 0.63 43.63
N ALA A 525 49.90 1.44 43.13
CA ALA A 525 51.26 1.54 43.68
C ALA A 525 51.24 2.10 45.11
N LYS A 526 50.42 3.13 45.39
CA LYS A 526 50.25 3.67 46.74
C LYS A 526 49.68 2.62 47.70
N VAL A 527 48.59 1.95 47.32
CA VAL A 527 47.97 0.90 48.14
C VAL A 527 48.97 -0.22 48.43
N ARG A 528 49.73 -0.66 47.42
CA ARG A 528 50.76 -1.69 47.60
C ARG A 528 51.86 -1.24 48.56
N SER A 529 52.29 0.03 48.47
CA SER A 529 53.29 0.60 49.38
C SER A 529 52.77 0.68 50.81
N THR A 530 51.53 1.14 51.03
CA THR A 530 50.89 1.18 52.34
C THR A 530 50.76 -0.22 52.94
N ALA A 531 50.28 -1.20 52.16
CA ALA A 531 50.17 -2.59 52.60
C ALA A 531 51.54 -3.17 53.00
N GLN A 532 52.61 -2.90 52.23
CA GLN A 532 53.96 -3.31 52.59
C GLN A 532 54.44 -2.66 53.90
N GLN A 533 54.14 -1.38 54.12
CA GLN A 533 54.47 -0.71 55.38
C GLN A 533 53.73 -1.31 56.58
N GLU A 534 52.46 -1.68 56.42
CA GLU A 534 51.68 -2.33 57.48
C GLU A 534 52.25 -3.71 57.83
N VAL A 535 52.63 -4.51 56.82
CA VAL A 535 53.31 -5.80 57.05
C VAL A 535 54.61 -5.61 57.81
N ILE A 536 55.45 -4.64 57.42
CA ILE A 536 56.70 -4.33 58.11
C ILE A 536 56.44 -3.92 59.57
N ARG A 537 55.44 -3.07 59.81
CA ARG A 537 55.07 -2.66 61.17
C ARG A 537 54.62 -3.85 62.01
N ALA A 538 53.72 -4.67 61.49
CA ALA A 538 53.24 -5.87 62.18
C ALA A 538 54.39 -6.82 62.53
N GLN A 539 55.31 -7.05 61.60
CA GLN A 539 56.46 -7.93 61.81
C GLN A 539 57.46 -7.35 62.82
N THR A 540 57.67 -6.03 62.80
CA THR A 540 58.51 -5.33 63.79
C THR A 540 57.89 -5.43 65.18
N SER A 541 56.58 -5.21 65.32
CA SER A 541 55.86 -5.37 66.58
C SER A 541 55.95 -6.80 67.11
N ALA A 542 55.71 -7.80 66.26
CA ALA A 542 55.82 -9.21 66.63
C ALA A 542 57.23 -9.58 67.11
N ASN A 543 58.27 -9.14 66.40
CA ASN A 543 59.66 -9.36 66.82
C ASN A 543 59.96 -8.67 68.15
N THR A 544 59.42 -7.48 68.39
CA THR A 544 59.61 -6.76 69.65
C THR A 544 58.95 -7.50 70.82
N GLU A 545 57.76 -8.07 70.61
CA GLU A 545 57.08 -8.91 71.61
C GLU A 545 57.85 -10.20 71.88
N LEU A 546 58.38 -10.85 70.84
CA LEU A 546 59.24 -12.03 70.98
C LEU A 546 60.45 -11.73 71.87
N VAL A 547 61.19 -10.66 71.57
CA VAL A 547 62.36 -10.24 72.36
C VAL A 547 61.98 -9.92 73.82
N ARG A 548 60.83 -9.29 74.05
CA ARG A 548 60.34 -9.06 75.42
C ARG A 548 60.01 -10.37 76.13
N ALA A 549 59.38 -11.31 75.45
CA ALA A 549 59.06 -12.63 76.01
C ALA A 549 60.32 -13.43 76.35
N GLU A 550 61.31 -13.45 75.45
CA GLU A 550 62.63 -14.07 75.69
C GLU A 550 63.35 -13.42 76.86
N SER A 551 63.37 -12.09 76.92
CA SER A 551 63.99 -11.36 78.03
C SER A 551 63.32 -11.68 79.36
N ALA A 552 61.98 -11.73 79.39
CA ALA A 552 61.22 -12.09 80.59
C ALA A 552 61.46 -13.55 81.01
N ALA A 553 61.60 -14.47 80.05
CA ALA A 553 61.96 -15.85 80.32
C ALA A 553 63.37 -15.96 80.91
N ASN A 554 64.35 -15.26 80.33
CA ASN A 554 65.73 -15.22 80.84
C ASN A 554 65.81 -14.66 82.26
N VAL A 555 65.03 -13.62 82.59
CA VAL A 555 64.94 -13.10 83.96
C VAL A 555 64.37 -14.15 84.93
N LYS A 556 63.34 -14.92 84.52
CA LYS A 556 62.83 -16.01 85.35
C LYS A 556 63.86 -17.12 85.56
N ILE A 557 64.59 -17.51 84.51
CA ILE A 557 65.66 -18.50 84.59
C ILE A 557 66.74 -18.02 85.57
N ALA A 558 67.23 -16.78 85.41
CA ALA A 558 68.23 -16.21 86.31
C ALA A 558 67.76 -16.17 87.78
N LYS A 559 66.47 -15.89 88.01
CA LYS A 559 65.89 -15.94 89.36
C LYS A 559 65.88 -17.37 89.92
N PHE A 560 65.49 -18.36 89.11
CA PHE A 560 65.54 -19.77 89.52
C PHE A 560 66.97 -20.24 89.81
N GLU A 561 67.94 -19.84 88.99
CA GLU A 561 69.36 -20.13 89.22
C GLU A 561 69.87 -19.49 90.51
N ALA A 562 69.50 -18.23 90.77
CA ALA A 562 69.85 -17.55 92.02
C ALA A 562 69.23 -18.25 93.24
N ASP A 563 67.95 -18.60 93.19
CA ASP A 563 67.26 -19.32 94.28
C ASP A 563 67.87 -20.71 94.51
N ALA A 564 68.24 -21.42 93.43
CA ALA A 564 68.93 -22.71 93.51
C ALA A 564 70.32 -22.57 94.15
N ASN A 565 71.09 -21.56 93.76
CA ASN A 565 72.41 -21.28 94.34
C ASN A 565 72.32 -20.89 95.82
N ILE A 566 71.32 -20.09 96.22
CA ILE A 566 71.05 -19.77 97.63
C ILE A 566 70.74 -21.06 98.41
N LYS A 567 69.91 -21.95 97.85
CA LYS A 567 69.56 -23.22 98.48
C LYS A 567 70.78 -24.14 98.64
N LEU A 568 71.63 -24.24 97.61
CA LEU A 568 72.89 -24.98 97.66
C LEU A 568 73.85 -24.41 98.70
N ALA A 569 74.00 -23.08 98.76
CA ALA A 569 74.85 -22.41 99.75
C ALA A 569 74.35 -22.69 101.19
N LYS A 570 73.03 -22.67 101.41
CA LYS A 570 72.43 -23.02 102.69
C LYS A 570 72.71 -24.49 103.07
N MET A 571 72.51 -25.42 102.14
CA MET A 571 72.85 -26.84 102.36
C MET A 571 74.33 -27.04 102.69
N ALA A 572 75.23 -26.33 102.00
CA ALA A 572 76.67 -26.38 102.28
C ALA A 572 77.03 -25.82 103.67
N ALA A 573 76.36 -24.74 104.09
CA ALA A 573 76.51 -24.17 105.43
C ALA A 573 75.99 -25.12 106.51
N ASP A 574 74.82 -25.74 106.30
CA ASP A 574 74.22 -26.71 107.22
C ASP A 574 75.14 -27.94 107.38
N SER A 575 75.65 -28.51 106.27
CA SER A 575 76.64 -29.60 106.30
C SER A 575 77.94 -29.20 107.00
N SER A 576 78.41 -27.97 106.81
CA SER A 576 79.62 -27.47 107.49
C SER A 576 79.38 -27.36 109.00
N MET A 577 78.21 -26.89 109.43
CA MET A 577 77.84 -26.86 110.85
C MET A 577 77.71 -28.25 111.44
N GLU A 578 77.13 -29.22 110.72
CA GLU A 578 77.06 -30.61 111.14
C GLU A 578 78.48 -31.19 111.33
N LEU A 579 79.38 -30.94 110.38
CA LEU A 579 80.78 -31.37 110.47
C LEU A 579 81.50 -30.76 111.69
N VAL A 580 81.26 -29.47 111.97
CA VAL A 580 81.79 -28.78 113.17
C VAL A 580 81.20 -29.40 114.43
N GLY A 581 79.91 -29.73 114.45
CA GLY A 581 79.23 -30.43 115.54
C GLY A 581 79.86 -31.80 115.81
N VAL A 582 80.06 -32.61 114.76
CA VAL A 582 80.73 -33.92 114.84
C VAL A 582 82.17 -33.78 115.35
N LYS A 583 82.93 -32.80 114.83
CA LYS A 583 84.32 -32.55 115.26
C LYS A 583 84.39 -32.14 116.72
N SER A 584 83.48 -31.28 117.18
CA SER A 584 83.34 -30.89 118.57
C SER A 584 83.04 -32.10 119.47
N ALA A 585 82.03 -32.90 119.10
CA ALA A 585 81.66 -34.11 119.84
C ALA A 585 82.81 -35.12 119.90
N THR A 586 83.54 -35.28 118.80
CA THR A 586 84.72 -36.17 118.71
C THR A 586 85.85 -35.66 119.61
N ASN A 587 86.13 -34.36 119.61
CA ASN A 587 87.13 -33.74 120.49
C ASN A 587 86.73 -33.88 121.97
N SER A 588 85.46 -33.69 122.32
CA SER A 588 84.96 -33.93 123.68
C SER A 588 85.16 -35.38 124.10
N LYS A 589 84.86 -36.34 123.21
CA LYS A 589 85.07 -37.78 123.48
C LYS A 589 86.56 -38.13 123.60
N LEU A 590 87.42 -37.52 122.79
CA LEU A 590 88.87 -37.67 122.88
C LEU A 590 89.41 -37.10 124.19
N ALA A 591 88.93 -35.93 124.62
CA ALA A 591 89.30 -35.33 125.91
C ALA A 591 88.86 -36.20 127.09
N GLN A 592 87.67 -36.81 127.01
CA GLN A 592 87.17 -37.76 128.00
C GLN A 592 88.06 -39.01 128.07
N LEU A 593 88.40 -39.62 126.93
CA LEU A 593 89.31 -40.76 126.84
C LEU A 593 90.72 -40.43 127.35
N THR A 594 91.22 -39.24 127.04
CA THR A 594 92.53 -38.75 127.52
C THR A 594 92.53 -38.61 129.04
N SER A 595 91.43 -38.10 129.61
CA SER A 595 91.25 -37.99 131.06
C SER A 595 91.17 -39.37 131.71
N GLN A 596 90.42 -40.31 131.12
CA GLN A 596 90.37 -41.71 131.59
C GLN A 596 91.75 -42.38 131.54
N SER A 597 92.50 -42.20 130.45
CA SER A 597 93.86 -42.72 130.31
C SER A 597 94.80 -42.14 131.37
N LYS A 598 94.76 -40.82 131.64
CA LYS A 598 95.54 -40.20 132.73
C LYS A 598 95.19 -40.79 134.10
N VAL A 599 93.91 -41.05 134.37
CA VAL A 599 93.46 -41.69 135.62
C VAL A 599 93.98 -43.13 135.71
N GLN A 600 93.88 -43.92 134.63
CA GLN A 600 94.45 -45.27 134.60
C GLN A 600 95.98 -45.26 134.80
N LEU A 601 96.69 -44.33 134.16
CA LEU A 601 98.13 -44.17 134.32
C LEU A 601 98.51 -43.79 135.75
N ALA A 602 97.72 -42.92 136.40
CA ALA A 602 97.91 -42.56 137.80
C ALA A 602 97.67 -43.76 138.74
N ILE A 603 96.65 -44.59 138.46
CA ILE A 603 96.40 -45.84 139.20
C ILE A 603 97.58 -46.81 139.03
N VAL A 604 98.06 -47.01 137.81
CA VAL A 604 99.22 -47.89 137.54
C VAL A 604 100.48 -47.36 138.22
N LYS A 605 100.71 -46.04 138.19
CA LYS A 605 101.85 -45.41 138.85
C LYS A 605 101.78 -45.57 140.37
N ALA A 606 100.59 -45.37 140.96
CA ALA A 606 100.38 -45.59 142.39
C ALA A 606 100.60 -47.06 142.80
N ASP A 607 100.21 -48.03 141.95
CA ASP A 607 100.48 -49.45 142.21
C ASP A 607 101.97 -49.78 142.09
N ALA A 608 102.68 -49.17 141.13
CA ALA A 608 104.12 -49.30 141.00
C ALA A 608 104.87 -48.71 142.20
N ASP A 609 104.51 -47.50 142.64
CA ASP A 609 105.10 -46.84 143.81
C ASP A 609 104.87 -47.67 145.09
N LYS A 610 103.69 -48.29 145.22
CA LYS A 610 103.38 -49.23 146.32
C LYS A 610 104.29 -50.47 146.31
N ARG A 611 104.58 -51.04 145.13
CA ARG A 611 105.50 -52.18 145.00
C ARG A 611 106.94 -51.79 145.34
N VAL A 612 107.39 -50.61 144.92
CA VAL A 612 108.73 -50.08 145.26
C VAL A 612 108.88 -49.91 146.77
N LEU A 613 107.91 -49.29 147.43
CA LEU A 613 107.89 -49.15 148.90
C LEU A 613 107.92 -50.50 149.62
N HIS A 614 107.20 -51.50 149.09
CA HIS A 614 107.22 -52.84 149.67
C HIS A 614 108.60 -53.49 149.56
N SER A 615 109.27 -53.37 148.40
CA SER A 615 110.63 -53.89 148.20
C SER A 615 111.68 -53.18 149.07
N GLN A 616 111.52 -51.88 149.31
CA GLN A 616 112.42 -51.09 150.17
C GLN A 616 112.26 -51.47 151.65
N LEU A 617 111.03 -51.74 152.10
CA LEU A 617 110.78 -52.24 153.46
C LEU A 617 111.40 -53.63 153.67
N GLU A 618 111.30 -54.51 152.67
CA GLU A 618 111.94 -55.84 152.73
C GLU A 618 113.47 -55.73 152.81
N GLN A 619 114.09 -54.85 152.01
CA GLN A 619 115.54 -54.60 152.08
C GLN A 619 115.99 -54.02 153.43
N GLN A 620 115.22 -53.11 154.03
CA GLN A 620 115.54 -52.58 155.37
C GLN A 620 115.38 -53.64 156.47
N SER A 621 114.43 -54.58 156.32
CA SER A 621 114.29 -55.70 157.25
C SER A 621 115.44 -56.71 157.16
N ALA A 622 116.06 -56.84 155.98
CA ALA A 622 117.19 -57.75 155.75
C ALA A 622 118.51 -57.17 156.28
N LEU A 623 118.74 -55.86 156.15
CA LEU A 623 119.92 -55.17 156.69
C LEU A 623 119.94 -55.12 158.22
N ALA A 624 118.77 -54.99 158.86
CA ALA A 624 118.67 -54.99 160.34
C ALA A 624 118.95 -56.37 160.99
N LYS A 625 119.04 -57.45 160.20
CA LYS A 625 119.36 -58.82 160.69
C LYS A 625 120.83 -59.22 160.54
N ALA A 626 121.67 -58.37 159.94
CA ALA A 626 123.10 -58.67 159.76
C ALA A 626 124.00 -58.06 160.85
N ASP A 627 123.46 -57.18 161.70
CA ASP A 627 124.16 -56.55 162.84
C ASP A 627 123.94 -57.29 164.19
N ALA A 628 123.58 -58.58 164.16
CA ALA A 628 123.48 -59.48 165.30
C ALA A 628 124.09 -60.83 164.96
#